data_AF-A0A419JV66-F1
#
_entry.id   AF-A0A419JV66-F1
#
_cell.length_a   1.000
_cell.length_b   1.000
_cell.length_c   1.000
_cell.angle_alpha   90.00
_cell.angle_beta   90.00
_cell.angle_gamma   90.00
#
_symmetry.space_group_name_H-M   'P 1'
#
loop_
_entity.id
_entity.type
_entity.pdbx_description
1 polymer ?
#
loop_
_entity_poly.entity_id
_entity_poly.type
_entity_poly.pdbx_seq_one_letter_code
_entity_poly.pdbx_strand_id
1 'polypeptide(L)'
;MGVNLGGLVPKTPVDLKNLSGKKVAIDAYNALYQFLAIIRQPDGTPLKDHTGKITSHLSGLFYRTCNLLEMGIKPIYVFDGVPPTLK
;
A
#
# COMPACT_ATOMS: atom_id res chain seq x y z
N MET A 1 -0.52 9.76 1.85
CA MET A 1 -0.85 10.74 0.79
C MET A 1 0.26 11.79 0.78
N GLY A 2 0.87 12.06 -0.37
CA GLY A 2 2.08 12.91 -0.51
C GLY A 2 1.90 14.06 -1.49
N VAL A 3 3.01 14.57 -2.04
CA VAL A 3 3.00 15.68 -3.01
C VAL A 3 2.66 15.17 -4.42
N ASN A 4 1.66 15.78 -5.07
CA ASN A 4 1.26 15.38 -6.43
C ASN A 4 2.10 16.08 -7.51
N LEU A 5 3.12 15.39 -8.00
CA LEU A 5 3.99 15.84 -9.09
C LEU A 5 3.70 15.14 -10.42
N GLY A 6 2.61 14.38 -10.52
CA GLY A 6 2.36 13.43 -11.62
C GLY A 6 2.21 14.07 -13.00
N GLY A 7 1.84 15.36 -13.08
CA GLY A 7 1.75 16.11 -14.33
C GLY A 7 3.03 16.86 -14.71
N LEU A 8 4.01 16.92 -13.82
CA LEU A 8 5.23 17.72 -14.00
C LEU A 8 6.47 16.87 -14.29
N VAL A 9 6.50 15.63 -13.79
CA VAL A 9 7.68 14.76 -13.87
C VAL A 9 7.48 13.69 -14.94
N PRO A 10 8.42 13.50 -15.89
CA PRO A 10 8.34 12.41 -16.85
C PRO A 10 8.39 11.05 -16.13
N LYS A 11 7.56 10.11 -16.57
CA LYS A 11 7.45 8.75 -15.98
C LYS A 11 7.70 7.69 -17.02
N THR A 12 8.45 6.65 -16.64
CA THR A 12 8.63 5.45 -17.45
C THR A 12 7.67 4.37 -16.94
N PRO A 13 6.77 3.83 -17.78
CA PRO A 13 5.95 2.69 -17.40
C PRO A 13 6.82 1.47 -17.08
N VAL A 14 6.48 0.75 -16.01
CA VAL A 14 7.19 -0.47 -15.58
C VAL A 14 6.17 -1.56 -15.31
N ASP A 15 6.38 -2.74 -15.90
CA ASP A 15 5.65 -3.95 -15.52
C ASP A 15 6.21 -4.49 -14.19
N LEU A 16 5.32 -4.88 -13.27
CA LEU A 16 5.71 -5.47 -11.99
C LEU A 16 6.57 -6.72 -12.15
N LYS A 17 6.39 -7.49 -13.24
CA LYS A 17 7.24 -8.66 -13.53
C LYS A 17 8.72 -8.29 -13.66
N ASN A 18 9.02 -7.09 -14.17
CA ASN A 18 10.40 -6.60 -14.32
C ASN A 18 11.07 -6.28 -12.97
N LEU A 19 10.30 -6.27 -11.88
CA LEU A 19 10.80 -6.06 -10.52
C LEU A 19 11.09 -7.38 -9.77
N SER A 20 10.94 -8.53 -10.42
CA SER A 20 11.26 -9.82 -9.79
C SER A 20 12.71 -9.87 -9.27
N GLY A 21 12.89 -10.43 -8.08
CA GLY A 21 14.17 -10.48 -7.35
C GLY A 21 14.58 -9.17 -6.68
N LYS A 22 13.90 -8.04 -6.95
CA LYS A 22 14.20 -6.75 -6.34
C LYS A 22 13.63 -6.63 -4.93
N LYS A 23 14.34 -5.89 -4.09
CA LYS A 23 13.85 -5.44 -2.78
C LYS A 23 13.18 -4.08 -2.98
N VAL A 24 11.96 -3.92 -2.49
CA VAL A 24 11.18 -2.68 -2.65
C VAL A 24 10.75 -2.19 -1.28
N ALA A 25 11.22 -1.00 -0.91
CA ALA A 25 10.74 -0.32 0.29
C ALA A 25 9.38 0.33 -0.02
N ILE A 26 8.38 0.01 0.79
CA ILE A 26 7.00 0.49 0.66
C ILE A 26 6.70 1.35 1.88
N ASP A 27 6.27 2.58 1.65
CA ASP A 27 5.68 3.43 2.69
C ASP A 27 4.42 2.76 3.24
N ALA A 28 4.48 2.32 4.50
CA ALA A 28 3.44 1.55 5.12
C ALA A 28 2.18 2.39 5.35
N TYR A 29 2.31 3.62 5.82
CA TYR A 29 1.15 4.47 6.10
C TYR A 29 0.41 4.78 4.80
N ASN A 30 1.13 5.15 3.75
CA ASN A 30 0.52 5.41 2.45
C ASN A 30 -0.18 4.16 1.89
N ALA A 31 0.44 2.98 2.00
CA ALA A 31 -0.17 1.72 1.57
C ALA A 31 -1.45 1.38 2.37
N LEU A 32 -1.43 1.50 3.70
CA LEU A 32 -2.59 1.23 4.55
C LEU A 32 -3.75 2.19 4.23
N TYR A 33 -3.47 3.47 4.03
CA TYR A 33 -4.50 4.43 3.58
C TYR A 33 -5.09 4.07 2.21
N GLN A 34 -4.26 3.62 1.27
CA GLN A 34 -4.75 3.13 -0.02
C GLN A 34 -5.68 1.92 0.15
N PHE A 35 -5.30 0.96 0.99
CA PHE A 35 -6.15 -0.21 1.26
C PHE A 35 -7.48 0.15 1.90
N LEU A 36 -7.49 1.09 2.86
CA LEU A 36 -8.72 1.63 3.44
C LEU A 36 -9.61 2.33 2.40
N ALA A 37 -9.01 2.96 1.38
CA ALA A 37 -9.76 3.63 0.33
C ALA A 37 -10.35 2.65 -0.69
N ILE A 38 -9.55 1.70 -1.18
CA ILE A 38 -9.91 0.88 -2.36
C ILE A 38 -10.54 -0.48 -2.01
N ILE A 39 -10.29 -1.02 -0.81
CA ILE A 39 -10.80 -2.34 -0.43
C ILE A 39 -12.11 -2.14 0.32
N ARG A 40 -13.20 -2.30 -0.41
CA ARG A 40 -14.57 -2.05 0.03
C ARG A 40 -15.48 -3.23 -0.29
N GLN A 41 -16.58 -3.31 0.43
CA GLN A 41 -17.72 -4.14 0.08
C GLN A 41 -18.42 -3.59 -1.17
N PRO A 42 -19.29 -4.38 -1.83
CA PRO A 42 -20.02 -3.92 -3.01
C PRO A 42 -20.85 -2.64 -2.80
N ASP A 43 -21.29 -2.39 -1.56
CA ASP A 43 -22.02 -1.19 -1.15
C ASP A 43 -21.11 0.03 -0.88
N GLY A 44 -19.79 -0.11 -1.05
CA GLY A 44 -18.80 0.94 -0.82
C GLY A 44 -18.33 1.08 0.64
N THR A 45 -18.89 0.32 1.59
CA THR A 45 -18.43 0.34 2.98
C THR A 45 -17.10 -0.41 3.16
N PRO A 46 -16.26 -0.05 4.14
CA PRO A 46 -15.06 -0.83 4.43
C PRO A 46 -15.39 -2.27 4.85
N LEU A 47 -14.43 -3.18 4.66
CA LEU A 47 -14.50 -4.50 5.28
C LEU A 47 -14.47 -4.35 6.80
N LYS A 48 -15.26 -5.16 7.49
CA LYS A 48 -15.32 -5.19 8.95
C LYS A 48 -15.30 -6.63 9.47
N ASP A 49 -14.81 -6.81 10.69
CA ASP A 49 -14.99 -8.07 11.43
C ASP A 49 -16.38 -8.15 12.09
N HIS A 50 -16.64 -9.27 12.77
CA HIS A 50 -17.90 -9.51 13.49
C HIS A 50 -18.17 -8.52 14.64
N THR A 51 -17.15 -7.81 15.12
CA THR A 51 -17.27 -6.75 16.15
C THR A 51 -17.45 -5.36 15.55
N GLY A 52 -17.45 -5.25 14.21
CA GLY A 52 -17.58 -4.00 13.48
C GLY A 52 -16.26 -3.23 13.29
N LYS A 53 -15.10 -3.78 13.68
CA LYS A 53 -13.80 -3.13 13.46
C LYS A 53 -13.39 -3.23 12.00
N ILE A 54 -12.83 -2.16 11.45
CA ILE A 54 -12.41 -2.11 10.04
C ILE A 54 -11.22 -3.04 9.82
N THR A 55 -11.27 -3.86 8.77
CA THR A 55 -10.23 -4.85 8.42
C THR A 55 -9.68 -4.69 7.00
N SER A 56 -10.17 -3.72 6.21
CA SER A 56 -9.70 -3.46 4.83
C SER A 56 -8.18 -3.33 4.72
N HIS A 57 -7.55 -2.67 5.69
CA HIS A 57 -6.11 -2.47 5.72
C HIS A 57 -5.33 -3.78 5.93
N LEU A 58 -5.82 -4.69 6.78
CA LEU A 58 -5.21 -6.01 7.01
C LEU A 58 -5.37 -6.91 5.79
N SER A 59 -6.58 -6.93 5.20
CA SER A 59 -6.84 -7.67 3.96
C SER A 59 -5.92 -7.18 2.84
N GLY A 60 -5.81 -5.86 2.66
CA GLY A 60 -4.93 -5.28 1.66
C GLY A 60 -3.46 -5.60 1.89
N LEU A 61 -2.99 -5.44 3.13
CA LEU A 61 -1.61 -5.76 3.48
C LEU A 61 -1.29 -7.23 3.19
N PHE A 62 -2.18 -8.15 3.60
CA PHE A 62 -1.97 -9.59 3.40
C PHE A 62 -1.94 -9.96 1.91
N TYR A 63 -3.04 -9.75 1.19
CA TYR A 63 -3.14 -10.21 -0.20
C TYR A 63 -2.20 -9.45 -1.14
N ARG A 64 -1.97 -8.14 -0.94
CA ARG A 64 -0.99 -7.41 -1.75
C ARG A 64 0.41 -7.94 -1.54
N THR A 65 0.79 -8.24 -0.29
CA THR A 65 2.12 -8.78 0.03
C THR A 65 2.30 -10.16 -0.59
N CYS A 66 1.31 -11.06 -0.47
CA CYS A 66 1.34 -12.38 -1.13
C CYS A 66 1.54 -12.24 -2.64
N ASN A 67 0.76 -11.40 -3.32
CA ASN A 67 0.89 -11.20 -4.77
C ASN A 67 2.28 -10.66 -5.17
N LEU A 68 2.86 -9.76 -4.38
CA LEU A 68 4.22 -9.24 -4.64
C LEU A 68 5.27 -10.35 -4.46
N LEU A 69 5.14 -11.16 -3.41
CA LEU A 69 6.03 -12.30 -3.15
C LEU A 69 5.93 -13.36 -4.24
N GLU A 70 4.73 -13.68 -4.73
CA GLU A 70 4.51 -14.59 -5.86
C GLU A 70 5.18 -14.11 -7.15
N MET A 71 5.25 -12.78 -7.35
CA MET A 71 6.00 -12.16 -8.46
C MET A 71 7.53 -12.14 -8.22
N GLY A 72 8.00 -12.66 -7.09
CA GLY A 72 9.42 -12.66 -6.70
C GLY A 72 9.94 -11.33 -6.18
N ILE A 73 9.06 -10.35 -5.93
CA ILE A 73 9.42 -9.07 -5.33
C ILE A 73 9.57 -9.27 -3.82
N LYS A 74 10.57 -8.61 -3.22
CA LYS A 74 10.83 -8.67 -1.77
C LYS A 74 10.38 -7.35 -1.12
N PRO A 75 9.10 -7.22 -0.69
CA PRO A 75 8.59 -5.99 -0.09
C PRO A 75 9.16 -5.79 1.32
N ILE A 76 9.48 -4.54 1.65
CA ILE A 76 9.91 -4.09 2.98
C ILE A 76 9.01 -2.92 3.36
N TYR A 77 8.12 -3.10 4.32
CA TYR A 77 7.24 -2.03 4.79
C TYR A 77 7.98 -1.13 5.77
N VAL A 78 8.02 0.16 5.48
CA VAL A 78 8.68 1.19 6.29
C VAL A 78 7.58 2.03 6.95
N PHE A 79 7.59 2.04 8.27
CA PHE A 79 6.65 2.81 9.06
C PHE A 79 7.29 4.13 9.50
N ASP A 80 6.48 5.18 9.55
CA ASP A 80 6.90 6.44 10.12
C ASP A 80 7.31 6.24 11.59
N GLY A 81 8.42 6.89 11.96
CA GLY A 81 8.85 7.01 13.34
C GLY A 81 8.17 8.20 14.04
N VAL A 82 8.80 8.65 15.11
CA VAL A 82 8.39 9.89 15.77
C VAL A 82 8.57 11.06 14.81
N PRO A 83 7.53 11.88 14.56
CA PRO A 83 7.66 13.04 13.69
C PRO A 83 8.67 14.05 14.28
N PRO A 84 9.40 14.80 13.42
CA PRO A 84 10.24 15.89 13.91
C PRO A 84 9.38 16.95 14.64
N THR A 85 9.98 17.64 15.60
CA THR A 85 9.30 18.64 16.45
C THR A 85 8.67 19.79 15.66
N LEU A 86 9.18 20.05 14.46
CA LEU A 86 8.57 20.97 13.50
C LEU A 86 7.90 20.14 12.41
N LYS A 87 6.58 19.97 12.52
CA LYS A 87 5.72 19.43 11.47
C LYS A 87 4.88 20.55 10.89
#